data_AF-A0A3R8RMX0-F1
#
_entry.id   AF-A0A3R8RMX0-F1
#
_cell.length_a   1.000
_cell.length_b   1.000
_cell.length_c   1.000
_cell.angle_alpha   90.00
_cell.angle_beta   90.00
_cell.angle_gamma   90.00
#
_symmetry.space_group_name_H-M   'P 1'
#
loop_
_entity.id
_entity.type
_entity.pdbx_description
1 polymer ?
#
loop_
_entity_poly.entity_id
_entity_poly.type
_entity_poly.pdbx_seq_one_letter_code
_entity_poly.pdbx_strand_id
1 'polypeptide(L)'
;MAQVHDHGGGVRSVRVPIPDNPLGHTLVYVVDTDRGPVLVDTGWDDPASWDTLAAGLTACGTGVGEIHGVVITHHHPDHHGLSGQVRETSGAWIAMHAADSAIVRRTRETRAERWFTYMTAKLVAAGAPEEHVAPLRTARRRELPGFSPALPDREIVPGELLDLPGRRLRAIWT
;
A
#
# COMPACT_ATOMS: atom_id res chain seq x y z
N MET A 1 3.13 -14.05 -16.24
CA MET A 1 3.99 -14.52 -15.13
C MET A 1 4.39 -13.32 -14.30
N ALA A 2 4.34 -13.43 -12.97
CA ALA A 2 4.79 -12.36 -12.07
C ALA A 2 6.28 -12.07 -12.31
N GLN A 3 6.66 -10.79 -12.35
CA GLN A 3 8.06 -10.39 -12.51
C GLN A 3 8.66 -10.24 -11.11
N VAL A 4 9.58 -11.15 -10.77
CA VAL A 4 10.30 -11.18 -9.49
C VAL A 4 11.77 -10.91 -9.74
N HIS A 5 12.38 -10.13 -8.86
CA HIS A 5 13.83 -9.91 -8.84
C HIS A 5 14.40 -10.29 -7.48
N ASP A 6 15.53 -11.01 -7.48
CA ASP A 6 16.29 -11.35 -6.27
C ASP A 6 17.42 -10.34 -6.09
N HIS A 7 17.36 -9.59 -4.99
CA HIS A 7 18.39 -8.61 -4.62
C HIS A 7 19.52 -9.25 -3.78
N GLY A 8 19.38 -10.53 -3.43
CA GLY A 8 20.28 -11.25 -2.56
C GLY A 8 19.98 -11.02 -1.07
N GLY A 9 20.62 -11.83 -0.22
CA GLY A 9 20.48 -11.71 1.23
C GLY A 9 19.04 -11.88 1.73
N GLY A 10 18.19 -12.67 1.05
CA GLY A 10 16.79 -12.89 1.42
C GLY A 10 15.88 -11.66 1.21
N VAL A 11 16.21 -10.80 0.24
CA VAL A 11 15.37 -9.67 -0.18
C VAL A 11 15.02 -9.85 -1.65
N ARG A 12 13.72 -9.86 -1.95
CA ARG A 12 13.18 -9.98 -3.31
C ARG A 12 12.18 -8.86 -3.56
N SER A 13 11.92 -8.53 -4.82
CA SER A 13 10.84 -7.60 -5.18
C SER A 13 9.91 -8.20 -6.22
N VAL A 14 8.62 -8.00 -6.03
CA VAL A 14 7.55 -8.33 -6.97
C VAL A 14 7.07 -7.04 -7.62
N ARG A 15 7.02 -7.02 -8.95
CA ARG A 15 6.41 -5.94 -9.70
C ARG A 15 4.89 -6.12 -9.71
N VAL A 16 4.18 -5.30 -8.94
CA VAL A 16 2.72 -5.33 -8.83
C VAL A 16 2.13 -4.23 -9.73
N PRO A 17 1.25 -4.55 -10.69
CA PRO A 17 0.72 -3.57 -11.62
C PRO A 17 -0.12 -2.50 -10.91
N ILE A 18 -0.26 -1.35 -11.57
CA ILE A 18 -1.25 -0.33 -11.23
C ILE A 18 -2.07 -0.11 -12.51
N PRO A 19 -3.20 -0.83 -12.69
CA PRO A 19 -3.99 -0.76 -13.91
C PRO A 19 -4.45 0.67 -14.21
N ASP A 20 -4.52 1.01 -15.50
CA ASP A 20 -4.97 2.31 -16.01
C ASP A 20 -4.24 3.54 -15.41
N ASN A 21 -3.00 3.34 -14.94
CA ASN A 21 -2.17 4.37 -14.35
C ASN A 21 -0.83 4.51 -15.11
N PRO A 22 -0.36 5.74 -15.42
CA PRO A 22 0.88 5.95 -16.16
C PRO A 22 2.15 5.45 -15.46
N LEU A 23 2.14 5.24 -14.13
CA LEU A 23 3.25 4.61 -13.40
C LEU A 23 3.41 3.14 -13.78
N GLY A 24 2.31 2.47 -14.13
CA GLY A 24 2.24 1.08 -14.58
C GLY A 24 2.45 0.02 -13.49
N HIS A 25 3.26 0.28 -12.46
CA HIS A 25 3.51 -0.66 -11.37
C HIS A 25 4.13 0.01 -10.14
N THR A 26 4.03 -0.68 -9.00
CA THR A 26 4.89 -0.47 -7.84
C THR A 26 5.77 -1.71 -7.59
N LEU A 27 6.77 -1.57 -6.74
CA LEU A 27 7.56 -2.70 -6.23
C LEU A 27 7.11 -3.03 -4.82
N VAL A 28 6.67 -4.28 -4.62
CA VAL A 28 6.47 -4.84 -3.29
C VAL A 28 7.70 -5.67 -2.93
N TYR A 29 8.34 -5.38 -1.81
CA TYR A 29 9.51 -6.16 -1.37
C TYR A 29 9.08 -7.28 -0.43
N VAL A 30 9.72 -8.44 -0.60
CA VAL A 30 9.59 -9.60 0.26
C VAL A 30 10.90 -9.75 1.01
N VAL A 31 10.85 -9.58 2.33
CA VAL A 31 12.03 -9.60 3.20
C VAL A 31 11.92 -10.80 4.13
N ASP A 32 12.84 -11.75 3.99
CA ASP A 32 12.87 -12.95 4.83
C ASP A 32 13.24 -12.56 6.26
N THR A 33 12.54 -13.10 7.26
CA THR A 33 12.84 -12.93 8.69
C THR A 33 12.77 -14.28 9.40
N ASP A 34 13.31 -14.38 10.61
CA ASP A 34 13.32 -15.65 11.38
C ASP A 34 11.91 -16.11 11.82
N ARG A 35 10.87 -15.28 11.64
CA ARG A 35 9.47 -15.62 11.95
C ARG A 35 8.54 -15.70 10.75
N GLY A 36 9.10 -15.64 9.55
CA GLY A 36 8.37 -15.63 8.28
C GLY A 36 8.54 -14.32 7.51
N PRO A 37 8.22 -14.28 6.22
CA PRO A 37 8.47 -13.10 5.39
C PRO A 37 7.67 -11.89 5.83
N VAL A 38 8.28 -10.72 5.75
CA VAL A 38 7.62 -9.42 5.92
C VAL A 38 7.61 -8.70 4.59
N LEU A 39 6.46 -8.11 4.25
CA LEU A 39 6.34 -7.27 3.06
C LEU A 39 6.74 -5.83 3.38
N VAL A 40 7.41 -5.17 2.43
CA VAL A 40 7.43 -3.71 2.36
C VAL A 40 6.49 -3.31 1.23
N ASP A 41 5.43 -2.60 1.59
CA ASP A 41 4.27 -2.27 0.75
C ASP A 41 3.49 -3.51 0.28
N THR A 42 2.37 -3.28 -0.42
CA THR A 42 1.40 -4.31 -0.79
C THR A 42 0.83 -4.15 -2.19
N GLY A 43 1.01 -3.01 -2.84
CA GLY A 43 0.48 -2.78 -4.18
C GLY A 43 -0.89 -2.12 -4.20
N TRP A 44 -1.42 -2.00 -5.41
CA TRP A 44 -2.70 -1.38 -5.71
C TRP A 44 -3.87 -2.34 -5.48
N ASP A 45 -4.95 -1.85 -4.88
CA ASP A 45 -6.16 -2.63 -4.58
C ASP A 45 -6.97 -2.93 -5.84
N ASP A 46 -6.56 -3.96 -6.57
CA ASP A 46 -7.18 -4.43 -7.80
C ASP A 46 -6.99 -5.95 -7.97
N PRO A 47 -7.95 -6.69 -8.56
CA PRO A 47 -7.84 -8.14 -8.72
C PRO A 47 -6.59 -8.61 -9.47
N ALA A 48 -6.19 -7.95 -10.57
CA ALA A 48 -4.99 -8.34 -11.32
C ALA A 48 -3.71 -8.05 -10.52
N SER A 49 -3.75 -7.00 -9.69
CA SER A 49 -2.66 -6.66 -8.77
C SER A 49 -2.54 -7.71 -7.66
N TRP A 50 -3.65 -8.15 -7.09
CA TRP A 50 -3.69 -9.25 -6.11
C TRP A 50 -3.15 -10.55 -6.69
N ASP A 51 -3.65 -10.96 -7.86
CA ASP A 51 -3.20 -12.18 -8.53
C ASP A 51 -1.69 -12.13 -8.83
N THR A 52 -1.19 -10.96 -9.25
CA THR A 52 0.24 -10.75 -9.50
C THR A 52 1.06 -10.83 -8.22
N LEU A 53 0.59 -10.21 -7.12
CA LEU A 53 1.24 -10.30 -5.82
C LEU A 53 1.30 -11.75 -5.34
N ALA A 54 0.17 -12.47 -5.34
CA ALA A 54 0.10 -13.86 -4.88
C ALA A 54 0.98 -14.80 -5.71
N ALA A 55 0.99 -14.64 -7.04
CA ALA A 55 1.88 -15.39 -7.93
C ALA A 55 3.36 -15.02 -7.71
N GLY A 56 3.66 -13.75 -7.46
CA GLY A 56 5.01 -13.28 -7.16
C GLY A 56 5.54 -13.82 -5.84
N LEU A 57 4.71 -13.86 -4.80
CA LEU A 57 5.05 -14.51 -3.53
C LEU A 57 5.33 -16.01 -3.72
N THR A 58 4.48 -16.70 -4.48
CA THR A 58 4.71 -18.11 -4.82
C THR A 58 6.05 -18.32 -5.53
N ALA A 59 6.41 -17.42 -6.45
CA ALA A 59 7.71 -17.45 -7.12
C ALA A 59 8.89 -17.10 -6.18
N CYS A 60 8.63 -16.35 -5.10
CA CYS A 60 9.53 -16.18 -3.96
C CYS A 60 9.50 -17.38 -2.99
N GLY A 61 8.82 -18.48 -3.30
CA GLY A 61 8.77 -19.66 -2.44
C GLY A 61 8.00 -19.47 -1.13
N THR A 62 7.06 -18.53 -1.08
CA THR A 62 6.15 -18.30 0.07
C THR A 62 4.72 -18.07 -0.40
N GLY A 63 3.72 -18.38 0.42
CA GLY A 63 2.33 -17.99 0.19
C GLY A 63 1.95 -16.68 0.87
N VAL A 64 0.84 -16.06 0.45
CA VAL A 64 0.26 -14.92 1.17
C VAL A 64 -0.04 -15.29 2.62
N GLY A 65 -0.55 -16.51 2.87
CA GLY A 65 -0.88 -16.98 4.22
C GLY A 65 0.32 -17.11 5.18
N GLU A 66 1.55 -17.05 4.68
CA GLU A 66 2.78 -17.15 5.47
C GLU A 66 3.40 -15.78 5.80
N ILE A 67 2.81 -14.69 5.30
CA ILE A 67 3.30 -13.34 5.56
C ILE A 67 3.14 -13.02 7.06
N HIS A 68 4.25 -12.76 7.72
CA HIS A 68 4.28 -12.48 9.15
C HIS A 68 3.85 -11.03 9.47
N GLY A 69 4.16 -10.10 8.57
CA GLY A 69 3.96 -8.67 8.78
C GLY A 69 4.06 -7.86 7.50
N VAL A 70 3.58 -6.62 7.57
CA VAL A 70 3.63 -5.66 6.48
C VAL A 70 4.12 -4.33 7.04
N VAL A 71 5.17 -3.78 6.44
CA VAL A 71 5.68 -2.44 6.69
C VAL A 71 5.28 -1.57 5.51
N ILE A 72 4.55 -0.49 5.76
CA ILE A 72 4.10 0.42 4.72
C ILE A 72 4.97 1.67 4.72
N THR A 73 5.50 2.00 3.54
CA THR A 73 6.36 3.17 3.36
C THR A 73 5.59 4.47 3.57
N HIS A 74 4.40 4.59 2.95
CA HIS A 74 3.51 5.75 3.09
C HIS A 74 2.06 5.40 2.68
N HIS A 75 1.13 6.32 2.96
CA HIS A 75 -0.31 6.05 2.85
C HIS A 75 -0.87 5.93 1.41
N HIS A 76 -0.09 6.15 0.36
CA HIS A 76 -0.62 6.15 -1.00
C HIS A 76 -1.18 4.77 -1.39
N PRO A 77 -2.28 4.75 -2.17
CA PRO A 77 -3.04 3.54 -2.48
C PRO A 77 -2.27 2.47 -3.26
N ASP A 78 -1.25 2.83 -4.03
CA ASP A 78 -0.37 1.90 -4.74
C ASP A 78 0.62 1.19 -3.81
N HIS A 79 0.85 1.69 -2.59
CA HIS A 79 1.70 1.07 -1.59
C HIS A 79 0.89 0.29 -0.56
N HIS A 80 -0.26 0.83 -0.18
CA HIS A 80 -1.04 0.32 0.94
C HIS A 80 -2.36 -0.36 0.53
N GLY A 81 -2.69 -0.38 -0.76
CA GLY A 81 -3.99 -0.79 -1.28
C GLY A 81 -4.39 -2.20 -0.85
N LEU A 82 -3.55 -3.20 -1.13
CA LEU A 82 -3.85 -4.61 -0.84
C LEU A 82 -3.63 -5.03 0.63
N SER A 83 -3.22 -4.10 1.49
CA SER A 83 -2.89 -4.38 2.88
C SER A 83 -4.01 -5.03 3.69
N GLY A 84 -5.27 -4.63 3.43
CA GLY A 84 -6.45 -5.25 4.03
C GLY A 84 -6.57 -6.72 3.65
N GLN A 85 -6.47 -7.03 2.36
CA GLN A 85 -6.60 -8.39 1.85
C GLN A 85 -5.43 -9.29 2.28
N VAL A 86 -4.20 -8.75 2.33
CA VAL A 86 -3.04 -9.45 2.90
C VAL A 86 -3.30 -9.82 4.35
N ARG A 87 -3.76 -8.86 5.19
CA ARG A 87 -4.09 -9.12 6.59
C ARG A 87 -5.19 -10.17 6.74
N GLU A 88 -6.27 -10.05 5.99
CA GLU A 88 -7.39 -11.00 6.05
C GLU A 88 -6.97 -12.43 5.72
N THR A 89 -6.01 -12.57 4.78
CA THR A 89 -5.52 -13.88 4.33
C THR A 89 -4.46 -14.48 5.26
N SER A 90 -3.62 -13.65 5.88
CA SER A 90 -2.41 -14.10 6.60
C SER A 90 -2.46 -13.91 8.12
N GLY A 91 -3.29 -12.99 8.61
CA GLY A 91 -3.19 -12.50 9.98
C GLY A 91 -2.00 -11.57 10.25
N ALA A 92 -1.29 -11.13 9.21
CA ALA A 92 -0.14 -10.23 9.33
C ALA A 92 -0.48 -8.93 10.07
N TRP A 93 0.42 -8.50 10.94
CA TRP A 93 0.38 -7.14 11.49
C TRP A 93 0.78 -6.11 10.43
N ILE A 94 0.33 -4.87 10.58
CA ILE A 94 0.67 -3.77 9.68
C ILE A 94 1.28 -2.64 10.49
N ALA A 95 2.44 -2.15 10.06
CA ALA A 95 3.13 -1.01 10.64
C ALA A 95 3.26 0.13 9.63
N MET A 96 3.11 1.37 10.10
CA MET A 96 3.23 2.57 9.27
C MET A 96 3.65 3.75 10.15
N HIS A 97 4.32 4.76 9.58
CA HIS A 97 4.59 6.00 10.31
C HIS A 97 3.31 6.68 10.80
N ALA A 98 3.37 7.38 11.94
CA ALA A 98 2.21 7.99 12.59
C ALA A 98 1.52 9.06 11.72
N ALA A 99 2.31 9.85 10.96
CA ALA A 99 1.78 10.89 10.08
C ALA A 99 0.90 10.30 8.96
N ASP A 100 1.35 9.23 8.32
CA ASP A 100 0.59 8.50 7.30
C ASP A 100 -0.61 7.77 7.91
N SER A 101 -0.45 7.17 9.09
CA SER A 101 -1.54 6.53 9.82
C SER A 101 -2.69 7.51 10.11
N ALA A 102 -2.37 8.77 10.42
CA ALA A 102 -3.36 9.82 10.62
C ALA A 102 -4.14 10.15 9.33
N ILE A 103 -3.49 10.09 8.17
CA ILE A 103 -4.15 10.26 6.87
C ILE A 103 -5.08 9.09 6.59
N VAL A 104 -4.63 7.84 6.80
CA VAL A 104 -5.46 6.65 6.62
C VAL A 104 -6.72 6.72 7.49
N ARG A 105 -6.59 7.06 8.79
CA ARG A 105 -7.74 7.24 9.70
C ARG A 105 -8.70 8.31 9.18
N ARG A 106 -8.18 9.49 8.84
CA ARG A 106 -8.99 10.60 8.31
C ARG A 106 -9.74 10.20 7.04
N THR A 107 -9.08 9.52 6.10
CA THR A 107 -9.69 9.08 4.84
C THR A 107 -10.80 8.05 5.07
N ARG A 108 -10.65 7.16 6.06
CA ARG A 108 -11.70 6.18 6.41
C ARG A 108 -12.93 6.83 7.05
N GLU A 109 -12.73 7.84 7.88
CA GLU A 109 -13.78 8.54 8.63
C GLU A 109 -14.47 9.64 7.82
N THR A 110 -13.77 10.22 6.84
CA THR A 110 -14.31 11.32 6.03
C THR A 110 -15.29 10.78 4.99
N ARG A 111 -16.49 11.38 4.94
CA ARG A 111 -17.44 11.15 3.84
C ARG A 111 -16.82 11.57 2.52
N ALA A 112 -16.85 10.70 1.51
CA ALA A 112 -16.18 10.96 0.25
C ALA A 112 -16.68 12.22 -0.46
N GLU A 113 -17.96 12.57 -0.30
CA GLU A 113 -18.53 13.80 -0.84
C GLU A 113 -17.81 15.05 -0.31
N ARG A 114 -17.37 15.03 0.96
CA ARG A 114 -16.59 16.13 1.55
C ARG A 114 -15.22 16.23 0.91
N TRP A 115 -14.57 15.10 0.65
CA TRP A 115 -13.29 15.07 -0.06
C TRP A 115 -13.41 15.62 -1.47
N PHE A 116 -14.37 15.12 -2.27
CA PHE A 116 -14.60 15.60 -3.63
C PHE A 116 -14.97 17.08 -3.67
N THR A 117 -15.81 17.54 -2.74
CA THR A 117 -16.17 18.97 -2.62
C THR A 117 -14.93 19.82 -2.34
N TYR A 118 -14.10 19.40 -1.38
CA TYR A 118 -12.86 20.09 -1.04
C TYR A 118 -11.87 20.14 -2.21
N MET A 119 -11.64 19.00 -2.87
CA MET A 119 -10.74 18.91 -4.03
C MET A 119 -11.23 19.76 -5.21
N THR A 120 -12.54 19.70 -5.51
CA THR A 120 -13.19 20.54 -6.52
C THR A 120 -12.94 22.03 -6.24
N ALA A 121 -13.20 22.47 -5.00
CA ALA A 121 -13.00 23.87 -4.61
C ALA A 121 -11.53 24.31 -4.74
N LYS A 122 -10.59 23.45 -4.35
CA LYS A 122 -9.14 23.73 -4.48
C LYS A 122 -8.70 23.84 -5.93
N LEU A 123 -9.15 22.94 -6.80
CA LEU A 123 -8.82 22.96 -8.22
C LEU A 123 -9.40 24.19 -8.91
N VAL A 124 -10.67 24.53 -8.63
CA VAL A 124 -11.29 25.76 -9.15
C VAL A 124 -10.52 27.00 -8.70
N ALA A 125 -10.16 27.08 -7.41
CA ALA A 125 -9.39 28.20 -6.89
C ALA A 125 -7.97 28.30 -7.51
N ALA A 126 -7.41 27.18 -7.94
CA ALA A 126 -6.13 27.12 -8.66
C ALA A 126 -6.26 27.42 -10.17
N GLY A 127 -7.48 27.68 -10.67
CA GLY A 127 -7.73 27.97 -12.09
C GLY A 127 -7.83 26.73 -12.98
N ALA A 128 -8.12 25.55 -12.41
CA ALA A 128 -8.29 24.34 -13.20
C ALA A 128 -9.48 24.48 -14.19
N PRO A 129 -9.30 24.10 -15.48
CA PRO A 129 -10.38 24.04 -16.45
C PRO A 129 -11.56 23.18 -15.99
N GLU A 130 -12.77 23.58 -16.38
CA GLU A 130 -14.02 22.90 -15.99
C GLU A 130 -14.05 21.42 -16.41
N GLU A 131 -13.43 21.07 -17.55
CA GLU A 131 -13.33 19.68 -18.02
C GLU A 131 -12.57 18.76 -17.05
N HIS A 132 -11.62 19.30 -16.28
CA HIS A 132 -10.90 18.54 -15.25
C HIS A 132 -11.66 18.48 -13.91
N VAL A 133 -12.53 19.46 -13.65
CA VAL A 133 -13.27 19.56 -12.40
C VAL A 133 -14.60 18.78 -12.46
N ALA A 134 -15.25 18.76 -13.62
CA ALA A 134 -16.57 18.14 -13.80
C ALA A 134 -16.64 16.66 -13.32
N PRO A 135 -15.64 15.78 -13.60
CA PRO A 135 -15.69 14.39 -13.14
C PRO A 135 -15.72 14.25 -11.60
N LEU A 136 -15.05 15.15 -10.87
CA LEU A 136 -14.99 15.11 -9.41
C LEU A 136 -16.33 15.43 -8.76
N ARG A 137 -17.22 16.17 -9.44
CA ARG A 137 -18.56 16.49 -8.92
C ARG A 137 -19.51 15.29 -8.97
N THR A 138 -19.26 14.35 -9.87
CA THR A 138 -20.12 13.19 -10.09
C THR A 138 -19.56 11.89 -9.48
N ALA A 139 -18.26 11.84 -9.17
CA ALA A 139 -17.61 10.65 -8.63
C ALA A 139 -18.21 10.14 -7.30
N ARG A 140 -18.06 8.83 -7.05
CA ARG A 140 -18.47 8.16 -5.80
C ARG A 140 -17.32 7.31 -5.24
N ARG A 141 -17.27 7.16 -3.90
CA ARG A 141 -16.20 6.40 -3.21
C ARG A 141 -16.08 4.95 -3.66
N ARG A 142 -17.22 4.28 -3.86
CA ARG A 142 -17.29 2.84 -4.18
C ARG A 142 -16.70 2.48 -5.54
N GLU A 143 -16.48 3.47 -6.38
CA GLU A 143 -15.97 3.30 -7.74
C GLU A 143 -14.44 3.44 -7.81
N LEU A 144 -13.78 3.82 -6.69
CA LEU A 144 -12.35 4.08 -6.68
C LEU A 144 -11.58 2.95 -5.98
N PRO A 145 -10.64 2.31 -6.68
CA PRO A 145 -9.70 1.37 -6.07
C PRO A 145 -8.81 2.07 -5.02
N GLY A 146 -8.33 1.32 -4.02
CA GLY A 146 -7.33 1.81 -3.06
C GLY A 146 -7.91 2.57 -1.85
N PHE A 147 -9.23 2.52 -1.64
CA PHE A 147 -9.94 3.23 -0.55
C PHE A 147 -10.35 2.35 0.63
N SER A 148 -9.92 1.09 0.64
CA SER A 148 -10.16 0.13 1.73
C SER A 148 -8.90 -0.40 2.42
N PRO A 149 -7.78 0.35 2.52
CA PRO A 149 -6.60 -0.19 3.19
C PRO A 149 -6.86 -0.41 4.68
N ALA A 150 -6.08 -1.31 5.27
CA ALA A 150 -6.19 -1.62 6.69
C ALA A 150 -5.70 -0.45 7.56
N LEU A 151 -6.19 -0.40 8.81
CA LEU A 151 -5.61 0.51 9.79
C LEU A 151 -4.33 -0.12 10.37
N PRO A 152 -3.19 0.60 10.40
CA PRO A 152 -1.96 0.10 10.99
C PRO A 152 -2.17 -0.28 12.47
N ASP A 153 -1.59 -1.42 12.87
CA ASP A 153 -1.60 -1.91 14.26
C ASP A 153 -0.46 -1.31 15.08
N ARG A 154 0.60 -0.87 14.40
CA ARG A 154 1.86 -0.40 14.99
C ARG A 154 2.31 0.88 14.30
N GLU A 155 2.88 1.77 15.08
CA GLU A 155 3.52 2.97 14.55
C GLU A 155 5.00 2.68 14.29
N ILE A 156 5.52 3.21 13.19
CA ILE A 156 6.96 3.25 12.90
C ILE A 156 7.51 4.59 13.37
N VAL A 157 8.49 4.55 14.25
CA VAL A 157 9.18 5.70 14.85
C VAL A 157 10.44 6.04 14.05
N PRO A 158 10.65 7.31 13.67
CA PRO A 158 11.86 7.73 12.97
C PRO A 158 13.15 7.31 13.69
N GLY A 159 14.07 6.69 12.96
CA GLY A 159 15.37 6.27 13.45
C GLY A 159 15.39 4.93 14.17
N GLU A 160 14.23 4.31 14.46
CA GLU A 160 14.18 3.02 15.13
C GLU A 160 14.71 1.88 14.26
N LEU A 161 15.14 0.79 14.89
CA LEU A 161 15.30 -0.49 14.21
C LEU A 161 13.97 -1.23 14.32
N LEU A 162 13.40 -1.59 13.18
CA LEU A 162 12.15 -2.35 13.15
C LEU A 162 12.34 -3.71 13.83
N ASP A 163 11.30 -4.17 14.54
CA ASP A 163 11.25 -5.49 15.18
C ASP A 163 11.07 -6.60 14.13
N LEU A 164 12.13 -6.84 13.36
CA LEU A 164 12.22 -7.84 12.31
C LEU A 164 13.27 -8.90 12.70
N PRO A 165 12.86 -10.06 13.23
CA PRO A 165 13.77 -11.11 13.68
C PRO A 165 14.79 -11.52 12.60
N GLY A 166 16.07 -11.59 12.97
CA GLY A 166 17.15 -11.91 12.03
C GLY A 166 17.57 -10.75 11.12
N ARG A 167 16.97 -9.56 11.26
CA ARG A 167 17.23 -8.39 10.40
C ARG A 167 17.55 -7.14 11.21
N ARG A 168 18.22 -6.19 10.55
CA ARG A 168 18.46 -4.84 11.06
C ARG A 168 18.03 -3.85 9.98
N LEU A 169 16.77 -3.43 10.04
CA LEU A 169 16.21 -2.42 9.14
C LEU A 169 15.92 -1.15 9.95
N ARG A 170 16.50 -0.02 9.54
CA ARG A 170 16.32 1.26 10.22
C ARG A 170 15.26 2.09 9.50
N ALA A 171 14.30 2.62 10.24
CA ALA A 171 13.34 3.59 9.71
C ALA A 171 14.01 4.95 9.51
N ILE A 172 13.97 5.49 8.30
CA ILE A 172 14.38 6.86 7.99
C ILE A 172 13.14 7.60 7.52
N TRP A 173 12.71 8.61 8.28
CA TRP A 173 11.60 9.46 7.88
C TRP A 173 12.09 10.53 6.91
N THR A 174 11.30 10.76 5.85
CA THR A 174 11.61 11.65 4.71
C THR A 174 10.45 12.57 4.42
#